data_AF-A0A1B6KVS3-F1
#
_entry.id   AF-A0A1B6KVS3-F1
#
_cell.length_a   1.000
_cell.length_b   1.000
_cell.length_c   1.000
_cell.angle_alpha   90.00
_cell.angle_beta   90.00
_cell.angle_gamma   90.00
#
_symmetry.space_group_name_H-M   'P 1'
#
loop_
_entity.id
_entity.type
_entity.pdbx_description
1 polymer ?
#
loop_
_entity_poly.entity_id
_entity_poly.type
_entity_poly.pdbx_seq_one_letter_code
_entity_poly.pdbx_strand_id
1 'polypeptide(L)'
;CAAFSDFSCGSHFCYLIKLISSALVTVQAEDNNINMNRETCYRLRIPPPLACVTIKNRSLAVMRNTTSSGEMAKYSYEAREAYFTSKMNLDSCIQRGLRNTQEELGERIQDLLDCRDNLKS
;
A
#
# COMPACT_ATOMS: atom_id res chain seq x y z
N CYS A 1 8.19 6.11 -3.57
CA CYS A 1 8.10 4.75 -4.15
C CYS A 1 9.42 4.27 -4.78
N ALA A 2 10.58 4.77 -4.34
CA ALA A 2 11.87 4.50 -4.99
C ALA A 2 12.85 3.65 -4.14
N ALA A 3 12.42 3.03 -3.04
CA ALA A 3 13.33 2.43 -2.05
C ALA A 3 13.21 0.91 -1.85
N PHE A 4 12.59 0.19 -2.77
CA PHE A 4 12.60 -1.29 -2.80
C PHE A 4 12.72 -1.73 -4.26
N SER A 5 13.95 -1.79 -4.78
CA SER A 5 14.22 -2.05 -6.20
C SER A 5 14.10 -3.53 -6.61
N ASP A 6 14.11 -4.46 -5.64
CA ASP A 6 14.05 -5.91 -5.95
C ASP A 6 12.66 -6.53 -5.71
N PHE A 7 11.78 -5.81 -5.01
CA PHE A 7 10.34 -6.08 -4.98
C PHE A 7 9.68 -4.95 -5.73
N SER A 8 9.29 -5.16 -7.00
CA SER A 8 8.38 -4.23 -7.65
C SER A 8 7.16 -4.09 -6.72
N CYS A 9 7.03 -2.96 -6.03
CA CYS A 9 5.78 -2.62 -5.37
C CYS A 9 4.71 -2.74 -6.45
N GLY A 10 3.91 -3.81 -6.40
CA GLY A 10 2.89 -4.06 -7.39
C GLY A 10 2.05 -2.80 -7.55
N SER A 11 1.53 -2.55 -8.75
CA SER A 11 0.69 -1.38 -9.07
C SER A 11 -0.35 -1.09 -7.96
N HIS A 12 -0.91 -2.14 -7.36
CA HIS A 12 -1.83 -2.12 -6.23
C HIS A 12 -1.26 -1.51 -4.94
N PHE A 13 0.00 -1.77 -4.57
CA PHE A 13 0.60 -1.17 -3.37
C PHE A 13 0.81 0.34 -3.54
N CYS A 14 1.32 0.76 -4.70
CA CYS A 14 1.47 2.17 -5.04
C CYS A 14 0.10 2.88 -5.12
N TYR A 15 -0.90 2.20 -5.67
CA TYR A 15 -2.26 2.72 -5.76
C TYR A 15 -2.92 2.82 -4.38
N LEU A 16 -2.73 1.83 -3.50
CA LEU A 16 -3.19 1.87 -2.11
C LEU A 16 -2.59 3.05 -1.35
N ILE A 17 -1.27 3.26 -1.44
CA ILE A 17 -0.62 4.42 -0.81
C ILE A 17 -1.23 5.72 -1.33
N LYS A 18 -1.42 5.84 -2.66
CA LYS A 18 -2.03 7.02 -3.26
C LYS A 18 -3.46 7.26 -2.73
N LEU A 19 -4.27 6.22 -2.64
CA LEU A 19 -5.63 6.29 -2.09
C LEU A 19 -5.64 6.80 -0.64
N ILE A 20 -4.81 6.19 0.22
CA ILE A 20 -4.69 6.59 1.63
C ILE A 20 -4.21 8.04 1.76
N SER A 21 -3.16 8.42 1.01
CA SER A 21 -2.65 9.79 1.01
C SER A 21 -3.69 10.80 0.56
N SER A 22 -4.43 10.53 -0.52
CA SER A 22 -5.51 11.41 -0.97
C SER A 22 -6.61 11.55 0.08
N ALA A 23 -7.03 10.45 0.69
CA ALA A 23 -8.04 10.47 1.75
C ALA A 23 -7.62 11.31 2.97
N LEU A 24 -6.38 11.13 3.42
CA LEU A 24 -5.81 11.90 4.54
C LEU A 24 -5.77 13.40 4.23
N VAL A 25 -5.31 13.78 3.03
CA VAL A 25 -5.28 15.19 2.61
C VAL A 25 -6.68 15.79 2.60
N THR A 26 -7.68 15.09 2.07
CA THR A 26 -9.08 15.55 2.07
C THR A 26 -9.62 15.73 3.49
N VAL A 27 -9.40 14.76 4.38
CA VAL A 27 -9.87 14.86 5.77
C VAL A 27 -9.18 16.02 6.50
N GLN A 28 -7.86 16.17 6.35
CA GLN A 28 -7.12 17.28 6.95
C GLN A 28 -7.58 18.64 6.44
N ALA A 29 -7.85 18.77 5.14
CA ALA A 29 -8.35 20.01 4.57
C ALA A 29 -9.72 20.39 5.14
N GLU A 30 -10.63 19.42 5.27
CA GLU A 30 -11.95 19.67 5.85
C GLU A 30 -11.87 19.96 7.36
N ASP A 31 -10.95 19.33 8.09
CA ASP A 31 -10.75 19.61 9.53
C ASP A 31 -10.23 21.03 9.74
N ASN A 32 -9.26 21.44 8.92
CA ASN A 32 -8.78 22.82 8.90
C ASN A 32 -9.90 23.81 8.54
N ASN A 33 -10.76 23.50 7.56
CA ASN A 33 -11.91 24.33 7.22
C ASN A 33 -12.89 24.47 8.40
N ILE A 34 -13.17 23.37 9.12
CA ILE A 34 -14.01 23.41 10.31
C ILE A 34 -13.37 24.29 11.39
N ASN A 35 -12.06 24.16 11.63
CA ASN A 35 -11.33 24.94 12.63
C ASN A 35 -11.26 26.43 12.29
N MET A 36 -10.95 26.81 11.04
CA MET A 36 -10.95 28.21 10.61
C MET A 36 -12.35 28.83 10.76
N ASN A 37 -13.38 28.10 10.33
CA ASN A 37 -14.76 28.58 10.45
C ASN A 37 -15.26 28.58 11.90
N ARG A 38 -14.63 27.83 12.81
CA ARG A 38 -15.01 27.81 14.23
C ARG A 38 -14.90 29.21 14.84
N GLU A 39 -13.75 29.86 14.72
CA GLU A 39 -13.52 31.21 15.25
C GLU A 39 -14.48 32.24 14.64
N THR A 40 -14.71 32.19 13.32
CA THR A 40 -15.64 33.09 12.63
C THR A 40 -17.10 32.86 13.06
N CYS A 41 -17.49 31.61 13.27
CA CYS A 41 -18.87 31.24 13.61
C CYS A 41 -19.21 31.43 15.10
N TYR A 42 -18.22 31.45 15.99
CA TYR A 42 -18.44 31.63 17.44
C TYR A 42 -18.21 33.05 17.95
N ARG A 43 -17.74 33.98 17.11
CA ARG A 43 -17.28 35.28 17.62
C ARG A 43 -18.33 36.10 18.38
N LEU A 44 -19.64 36.11 18.05
CA LEU A 44 -20.63 36.91 18.82
C LEU A 44 -22.13 36.51 18.73
N ARG A 45 -22.54 35.38 18.12
CA ARG A 45 -23.98 35.03 17.98
C ARG A 45 -24.28 33.58 18.36
N ILE A 46 -25.16 33.42 19.36
CA ILE A 46 -25.89 32.17 19.63
C ILE A 46 -27.36 32.44 19.28
N PRO A 47 -28.01 31.63 18.42
CA PRO A 47 -27.45 30.49 17.70
C PRO A 47 -26.45 30.91 16.60
N PRO A 48 -25.52 30.02 16.20
CA PRO A 48 -24.61 30.29 15.10
C PRO A 48 -25.39 30.55 13.80
N PRO A 49 -24.86 31.37 12.88
CA PRO A 49 -25.52 31.65 11.61
C PRO A 49 -25.84 30.36 10.82
N LEU A 50 -26.99 30.32 10.13
CA LEU A 50 -27.39 29.17 9.28
C LEU A 50 -26.29 28.78 8.27
N ALA A 51 -25.62 29.77 7.67
CA ALA A 51 -24.50 29.53 6.76
C ALA A 51 -23.34 28.74 7.41
N CYS A 52 -23.04 29.01 8.68
CA CYS A 52 -22.02 28.29 9.45
C CYS A 52 -22.39 26.82 9.67
N VAL A 53 -23.66 26.55 9.98
CA VAL A 53 -24.17 25.19 10.16
C VAL A 53 -24.10 24.42 8.84
N THR A 54 -24.48 25.05 7.73
CA THR A 54 -24.39 24.45 6.39
C THR A 54 -22.96 24.09 6.01
N ILE A 55 -21.99 24.98 6.25
CA ILE A 55 -20.57 24.73 5.93
C ILE A 55 -20.03 23.56 6.75
N LYS A 56 -20.27 23.54 8.06
CA LYS A 56 -19.82 22.42 8.91
C LYS A 56 -20.46 21.09 8.49
N ASN A 57 -21.75 21.08 8.18
CA ASN A 57 -22.44 19.87 7.71
C ASN A 57 -21.86 19.36 6.39
N ARG A 58 -21.49 20.27 5.48
CA ARG A 58 -20.81 19.89 4.24
C ARG A 58 -19.45 19.25 4.50
N SER A 59 -18.60 19.87 5.32
CA SER A 59 -17.29 19.32 5.67
C SER A 59 -17.41 17.95 6.35
N LEU A 60 -18.36 17.79 7.27
CA LEU A 60 -18.66 16.51 7.92
C LEU A 60 -19.14 15.45 6.92
N ALA A 61 -19.97 15.82 5.95
CA ALA A 61 -20.44 14.90 4.91
C ALA A 61 -19.28 14.42 4.02
N VAL A 62 -18.35 15.31 3.66
CA VAL A 62 -17.14 14.96 2.89
C VAL A 62 -16.27 14.00 3.68
N MET A 63 -15.97 14.30 4.95
CA MET A 63 -15.19 13.39 5.81
C MET A 63 -15.84 12.01 5.93
N ARG A 64 -17.16 11.96 6.16
CA ARG A 64 -17.90 10.70 6.27
C ARG A 64 -17.90 9.89 4.98
N ASN A 65 -17.95 10.55 3.83
CA ASN A 65 -17.88 9.86 2.55
C ASN A 65 -16.49 9.23 2.33
N THR A 66 -15.43 9.97 2.65
CA THR A 66 -14.04 9.49 2.57
C THR A 66 -13.77 8.32 3.53
N THR A 67 -14.45 8.28 4.68
CA THR A 67 -14.35 7.16 5.64
C THR A 67 -15.51 6.17 5.55
N SER A 68 -16.27 6.21 4.44
CA SER A 68 -17.42 5.33 4.25
C SER A 68 -17.00 3.86 4.12
N SER A 69 -17.93 2.95 4.41
CA SER A 69 -17.71 1.51 4.22
C SER A 69 -17.32 1.16 2.77
N GLY A 70 -17.80 1.92 1.78
CA GLY A 70 -17.45 1.72 0.37
C GLY A 70 -15.99 2.07 0.08
N GLU A 71 -15.50 3.21 0.56
CA GLU A 71 -14.09 3.60 0.43
C GLU A 71 -13.17 2.64 1.22
N MET A 72 -13.59 2.23 2.42
CA MET A 72 -12.85 1.24 3.21
C MET A 72 -12.77 -0.14 2.54
N ALA A 73 -13.82 -0.55 1.82
CA ALA A 73 -13.79 -1.78 1.03
C ALA A 73 -12.79 -1.68 -0.12
N LYS A 74 -12.67 -0.51 -0.77
CA LYS A 74 -11.68 -0.26 -1.82
C LYS A 74 -10.25 -0.37 -1.27
N TYR A 75 -9.96 0.21 -0.11
CA TYR A 75 -8.64 0.04 0.54
C TYR A 75 -8.36 -1.41 0.87
N SER A 76 -9.36 -2.14 1.37
CA SER A 76 -9.24 -3.56 1.70
C SER A 76 -8.96 -4.43 0.48
N TYR A 77 -9.57 -4.12 -0.67
CA TYR A 77 -9.30 -4.79 -1.93
C TYR A 77 -7.85 -4.58 -2.39
N GLU A 78 -7.42 -3.32 -2.49
CA GLU A 78 -6.07 -2.99 -2.96
C GLU A 78 -4.98 -3.55 -2.04
N ALA A 79 -5.23 -3.60 -0.73
CA ALA A 79 -4.34 -4.22 0.23
C ALA A 79 -4.19 -5.73 0.03
N ARG A 80 -5.29 -6.43 -0.28
CA ARG A 80 -5.26 -7.87 -0.58
C ARG A 80 -4.50 -8.15 -1.87
N GLU A 81 -4.78 -7.41 -2.94
CA GLU A 81 -4.11 -7.60 -4.23
C GLU A 81 -2.60 -7.33 -4.15
N ALA A 82 -2.21 -6.30 -3.40
CA ALA A 82 -0.80 -6.01 -3.12
C ALA A 82 -0.10 -7.17 -2.39
N TYR A 83 -0.76 -7.79 -1.41
CA TYR A 83 -0.23 -8.91 -0.65
C TYR A 83 -0.08 -10.17 -1.50
N PHE A 84 -1.13 -10.54 -2.26
CA PHE A 84 -1.10 -11.74 -3.11
C PHE A 84 -0.01 -11.66 -4.19
N THR A 85 0.10 -10.50 -4.86
CA THR A 85 1.15 -10.29 -5.87
C THR A 85 2.55 -10.40 -5.27
N SER A 86 2.76 -9.80 -4.10
CA SER A 86 4.06 -9.87 -3.40
C SER A 86 4.43 -11.29 -3.00
N LYS A 87 3.46 -12.08 -2.52
CA LYS A 87 3.67 -13.49 -2.18
C LYS A 87 4.05 -14.31 -3.40
N MET A 88 3.33 -14.16 -4.51
CA MET A 88 3.63 -14.88 -5.76
C MET A 88 5.05 -14.59 -6.28
N ASN A 89 5.48 -13.33 -6.18
CA ASN A 89 6.84 -12.93 -6.56
C ASN A 89 7.91 -13.56 -5.65
N LEU A 90 7.66 -13.59 -4.33
CA LEU A 90 8.55 -14.25 -3.38
C LEU A 90 8.68 -15.75 -3.66
N ASP A 91 7.54 -16.44 -3.88
CA ASP A 91 7.51 -17.87 -4.18
C ASP A 91 8.31 -18.18 -5.46
N SER A 92 8.16 -17.36 -6.50
CA SER A 92 8.93 -17.47 -7.76
C SER A 92 10.44 -17.27 -7.55
N CYS A 93 10.83 -16.32 -6.71
CA CYS A 93 12.23 -16.06 -6.37
C CYS A 93 12.86 -17.27 -5.65
N ILE A 94 12.15 -17.82 -4.66
CA ILE A 94 12.59 -19.02 -3.92
C ILE A 94 12.75 -20.21 -4.87
N GLN A 95 11.75 -20.47 -5.72
CA GLN A 95 11.81 -21.57 -6.69
C GLN A 95 13.01 -21.44 -7.64
N ARG A 96 13.30 -20.24 -8.12
CA ARG A 96 14.47 -19.99 -8.97
C ARG A 96 15.78 -20.23 -8.23
N GLY A 97 15.90 -19.73 -7.00
CA GLY A 97 17.07 -19.96 -6.15
C GLY A 97 17.31 -21.44 -5.93
N LEU A 98 16.27 -22.20 -5.57
CA LEU A 98 16.35 -23.65 -5.37
C LEU A 98 16.80 -24.38 -6.64
N ARG A 99 16.25 -24.02 -7.81
CA ARG A 99 16.65 -24.63 -9.08
C ARG A 99 18.12 -24.37 -9.41
N ASN A 100 18.58 -23.12 -9.27
CA ASN A 100 19.96 -22.75 -9.53
C ASN A 100 20.93 -23.51 -8.61
N THR A 101 20.60 -23.62 -7.32
CA THR A 101 21.39 -24.42 -6.37
C THR A 101 21.42 -25.90 -6.75
N GLN A 102 20.30 -26.44 -7.22
CA GLN A 102 20.23 -27.84 -7.66
C GLN A 102 21.09 -28.09 -8.91
N GLU A 103 21.09 -27.17 -9.88
CA GLU A 103 21.95 -27.21 -11.07
C GLU A 103 23.43 -27.18 -10.69
N GLU A 104 23.85 -26.21 -9.87
CA GLU A 104 25.24 -26.08 -9.39
C GLU A 104 25.71 -27.34 -8.63
N LEU A 105 24.86 -27.88 -7.76
CA LEU A 105 25.16 -29.14 -7.06
C LEU A 105 25.30 -30.30 -8.03
N GLY A 106 24.46 -30.38 -9.06
CA GLY A 106 24.53 -31.39 -10.11
C GLY A 106 25.86 -31.34 -10.86
N GLU A 107 26.30 -30.14 -11.27
CA GLU A 107 27.60 -29.92 -11.93
C GLU A 107 28.75 -30.37 -11.02
N ARG A 108 28.75 -29.93 -9.75
CA ARG A 108 29.80 -30.31 -8.79
C ARG A 108 29.86 -31.81 -8.52
N ILE A 109 28.70 -32.49 -8.50
CA ILE A 109 28.66 -33.95 -8.37
C ILE A 109 29.29 -34.61 -9.60
N GLN A 110 28.98 -34.12 -10.79
CA GLN A 110 29.54 -34.67 -12.04
C GLN A 110 31.06 -34.49 -12.09
N ASP A 111 31.57 -33.31 -11.74
CA ASP A 111 33.01 -33.04 -11.67
C ASP A 111 33.74 -34.03 -10.73
N LEU A 112 33.14 -34.35 -9.59
CA LEU A 112 33.68 -35.32 -8.63
C LEU A 112 33.67 -36.75 -9.18
N LEU A 113 32.63 -37.13 -9.92
CA LEU A 113 32.54 -38.44 -10.57
C LEU A 113 33.63 -38.59 -11.65
N ASP A 114 33.80 -37.57 -12.50
CA ASP A 114 34.79 -37.56 -13.58
C ASP A 114 36.22 -37.61 -13.02
N CYS A 115 36.50 -36.84 -11.95
CA CYS A 115 37.78 -36.88 -11.24
C CYS A 115 38.10 -38.27 -10.68
N ARG A 116 37.12 -38.90 -10.02
CA ARG A 116 37.27 -40.26 -9.47
C ARG A 116 37.57 -41.28 -10.57
N ASP A 117 36.90 -41.18 -11.71
CA ASP A 117 37.04 -42.17 -12.79
C ASP A 117 38.37 -42.02 -13.53
N ASN A 118 38.87 -40.79 -13.69
CA ASN A 118 40.24 -40.53 -14.20
C ASN A 118 41.36 -41.03 -13.28
N LEU A 119 41.12 -41.15 -11.97
CA LEU A 119 42.09 -41.71 -11.02
C LEU A 119 42.17 -43.25 -11.05
N LYS A 120 41.24 -43.91 -11.74
CA LYS A 120 41.18 -45.38 -11.86
C LYS A 120 41.77 -45.92 -13.17
N SER A 121 42.07 -45.04 -14.14
CA SER A 121 42.78 -45.36 -15.39
C SER A 121 44.29 -45.19 -15.23
#